data_AF-A0A178BDB5-F1
#
_entry.id   AF-A0A178BDB5-F1
#
_cell.length_a   1.000
_cell.length_b   1.000
_cell.length_c   1.000
_cell.angle_alpha   90.00
_cell.angle_beta   90.00
_cell.angle_gamma   90.00
#
_symmetry.space_group_name_H-M   'P 1'
#
loop_
_entity.id
_entity.type
_entity.pdbx_description
1 polymer ?
#
loop_
_entity_poly.entity_id
_entity_poly.type
_entity_poly.pdbx_seq_one_letter_code
_entity_poly.pdbx_strand_id
1 'polypeptide(L)'
;MGLIPINFQQAASNAKADIYVVFKSFGRDDTRYGFTSMVSDGTSFQSGSINVTLNDDYMWTDDRLFSYTATHEIGHALGLSHSAVEAAVMFAYFGGLIRPLHPDDKMGIHNIYGWKKPQWTRIDTNDGMRDVVQVTPSLTGSSGNDGLYQLRSNGQIMRYVNNGWTSPDNNKDTVQITGSNGRLFQRHSDGSTYVWTGNSQSWTPIGAASENVIDIVAASDQLYSRRKDGWVVRYSGSGTSWLSVEQPTASVSRQIAITDSKTLWNLLSTGELVRSTWPHTSGSWQIVDTNSHNIGIAVGGDEFYKLQDDGLVVFLNMKEYYWQIIEDAQSVAIHGAGDYIYSRHADGSLWRYTGTQYVWEELDDGDVTDVVGDRNGTVWKVVQGGEIWKLTS
;
A
#
# COMPACT_ATOMS: atom_id res chain seq x y z
N MET A 1 7.01 17.11 -24.77
CA MET A 1 5.56 17.40 -24.71
C MET A 1 5.12 16.95 -23.33
N GLY A 2 4.72 17.86 -22.43
CA GLY A 2 4.16 17.43 -21.15
C GLY A 2 2.86 16.69 -21.43
N LEU A 3 2.74 15.45 -20.95
CA LEU A 3 1.49 14.70 -21.04
C LEU A 3 0.48 15.45 -20.14
N ILE A 4 -0.57 15.96 -20.76
CA ILE A 4 -1.68 16.62 -20.07
C ILE A 4 -2.52 15.50 -19.44
N PRO A 5 -3.00 15.64 -18.19
CA PRO A 5 -3.96 14.70 -17.62
C PRO A 5 -5.12 14.45 -18.60
N ILE A 6 -5.55 13.20 -18.75
CA ILE A 6 -6.70 12.88 -19.60
C ILE A 6 -7.91 13.66 -19.06
N ASN A 7 -8.48 14.53 -19.88
CA ASN A 7 -9.71 15.23 -19.57
C ASN A 7 -10.84 14.68 -20.43
N PHE A 8 -11.91 14.23 -19.76
CA PHE A 8 -13.15 13.86 -20.43
C PHE A 8 -14.10 15.04 -20.46
N GLN A 9 -14.61 15.37 -21.63
CA GLN A 9 -15.67 16.34 -21.81
C GLN A 9 -16.72 15.75 -22.75
N GLN A 10 -18.00 16.02 -22.47
CA GLN A 10 -19.06 15.66 -23.39
C GLN A 10 -18.86 16.43 -24.70
N ALA A 11 -18.79 15.71 -25.82
CA ALA A 11 -18.74 16.34 -27.13
C ALA A 11 -20.04 17.12 -27.39
N ALA A 12 -19.91 18.28 -28.06
CA ALA A 12 -21.08 19.01 -28.53
C ALA A 12 -21.90 18.12 -29.48
N SER A 13 -23.22 18.33 -29.54
CA SER A 13 -24.13 17.51 -30.35
C SER A 13 -23.81 17.47 -31.84
N ASN A 14 -23.08 18.47 -32.34
CA ASN A 14 -22.62 18.59 -33.73
C ASN A 14 -21.13 18.22 -33.93
N ALA A 15 -20.44 17.79 -32.87
CA ALA A 15 -19.03 17.40 -32.93
C ALA A 15 -18.91 15.87 -33.01
N LYS A 16 -17.86 15.41 -33.69
CA LYS A 16 -17.48 13.99 -33.66
C LYS A 16 -16.78 13.72 -32.32
N ALA A 17 -17.32 12.80 -31.53
CA ALA A 17 -16.71 12.38 -30.28
C ALA A 17 -15.54 11.43 -30.54
N ASP A 18 -14.52 11.45 -29.68
CA ASP A 18 -13.42 10.48 -29.75
C ASP A 18 -13.89 9.09 -29.30
N ILE A 19 -14.71 9.05 -28.25
CA ILE A 19 -15.31 7.84 -27.68
C ILE A 19 -16.83 8.02 -27.66
N TYR A 20 -17.55 7.04 -28.19
CA TYR A 20 -19.00 6.96 -28.09
C TYR A 20 -19.38 5.95 -27.01
N VAL A 21 -20.26 6.35 -26.09
CA VAL A 21 -20.88 5.44 -25.10
C VAL A 21 -22.32 5.22 -25.50
N VAL A 22 -22.71 3.96 -25.73
CA VAL A 22 -24.01 3.62 -26.32
C VAL A 22 -24.64 2.44 -25.59
N PHE A 23 -25.94 2.50 -25.38
CA PHE A 23 -26.75 1.37 -24.89
C PHE A 23 -27.48 0.74 -26.07
N LYS A 24 -27.35 -0.58 -26.23
CA LYS A 24 -28.04 -1.35 -27.28
C LYS A 24 -28.39 -2.74 -26.76
N SER A 25 -29.55 -3.25 -27.15
CA SER A 25 -29.89 -4.67 -27.00
C SER A 25 -28.91 -5.53 -27.82
N PHE A 26 -28.36 -6.58 -27.21
CA PHE A 26 -27.49 -7.54 -27.89
C PHE A 26 -28.26 -8.78 -28.36
N GLY A 27 -29.52 -8.89 -27.95
CA GLY A 27 -30.39 -10.00 -28.26
C GLY A 27 -30.37 -11.04 -27.14
N ARG A 28 -31.45 -11.82 -27.08
CA ARG A 28 -31.77 -12.72 -25.95
C ARG A 28 -30.67 -13.72 -25.58
N ASP A 29 -29.83 -14.12 -26.54
CA ASP A 29 -28.84 -15.18 -26.36
C ASP A 29 -27.43 -14.65 -26.08
N ASP A 30 -27.22 -13.33 -26.14
CA ASP A 30 -25.92 -12.71 -25.84
C ASP A 30 -25.85 -12.29 -24.37
N THR A 31 -24.98 -12.96 -23.62
CA THR A 31 -24.85 -12.78 -22.18
C THR A 31 -23.78 -11.76 -21.78
N ARG A 32 -23.18 -11.05 -22.75
CA ARG A 32 -22.19 -10.01 -22.45
C ARG A 32 -22.86 -8.79 -21.84
N TYR A 33 -22.28 -8.24 -20.78
CA TYR A 33 -22.73 -6.99 -20.17
C TYR A 33 -22.34 -5.76 -20.99
N GLY A 34 -21.23 -5.83 -21.71
CA GLY A 34 -20.74 -4.78 -22.59
C GLY A 34 -19.64 -5.30 -23.51
N PHE A 35 -19.22 -4.46 -24.44
CA PHE A 35 -17.99 -4.63 -25.19
C PHE A 35 -17.51 -3.29 -25.75
N THR A 36 -16.22 -3.21 -26.01
CA THR A 36 -15.61 -2.07 -26.69
C THR A 36 -15.15 -2.47 -28.07
N SER A 37 -15.55 -1.69 -29.07
CA SER A 37 -15.04 -1.81 -30.44
C SER A 37 -14.24 -0.58 -30.79
N MET A 38 -13.09 -0.78 -31.44
CA MET A 38 -12.16 0.28 -31.79
C MET A 38 -11.43 -0.08 -33.09
N VAL A 39 -10.94 0.92 -33.79
CA VAL A 39 -10.00 0.75 -34.90
C VAL A 39 -8.64 1.28 -34.45
N SER A 40 -7.63 0.41 -34.51
CA SER A 40 -6.25 0.69 -34.11
C SER A 40 -5.29 0.19 -35.17
N ASP A 41 -4.21 0.92 -35.39
CA ASP A 41 -3.07 0.48 -36.22
C ASP A 41 -1.95 -0.18 -35.39
N GLY A 42 -2.19 -0.40 -34.10
CA GLY A 42 -1.21 -0.93 -33.14
C GLY A 42 -0.33 0.14 -32.48
N THR A 43 -0.42 1.40 -32.93
CA THR A 43 0.31 2.54 -32.34
C THR A 43 -0.60 3.70 -31.96
N SER A 44 -1.78 3.81 -32.59
CA SER A 44 -2.76 4.85 -32.34
C SER A 44 -4.19 4.37 -32.61
N PHE A 45 -5.14 5.04 -31.97
CA PHE A 45 -6.56 4.85 -32.25
C PHE A 45 -7.05 5.79 -33.34
N GLN A 46 -7.93 5.28 -34.19
CA GLN A 46 -8.65 6.11 -35.14
C GLN A 46 -9.75 6.90 -34.40
N SER A 47 -9.61 8.23 -34.32
CA SER A 47 -10.57 9.10 -33.63
C SER A 47 -12.00 8.94 -34.17
N GLY A 48 -12.94 8.81 -33.22
CA GLY A 48 -14.36 8.54 -33.40
C GLY A 48 -14.68 7.22 -34.12
N SER A 49 -13.80 6.24 -33.96
CA SER A 49 -14.07 4.83 -34.25
C SER A 49 -14.08 3.98 -32.98
N ILE A 50 -14.09 4.60 -31.80
CA ILE A 50 -14.14 3.93 -30.49
C ILE A 50 -15.58 3.95 -29.97
N ASN A 51 -16.15 2.78 -29.72
CA ASN A 51 -17.50 2.61 -29.19
C ASN A 51 -17.47 1.69 -27.97
N VAL A 52 -17.79 2.25 -26.81
CA VAL A 52 -18.16 1.50 -25.60
C VAL A 52 -19.65 1.19 -25.69
N THR A 53 -19.98 -0.08 -25.84
CA THR A 53 -21.37 -0.53 -25.97
C THR A 53 -21.78 -1.31 -24.73
N LEU A 54 -22.83 -0.86 -24.06
CA LEU A 54 -23.41 -1.52 -22.90
C LEU A 54 -24.71 -2.22 -23.30
N ASN A 55 -24.90 -3.43 -22.79
CA ASN A 55 -26.05 -4.26 -23.14
C ASN A 55 -27.33 -3.76 -22.44
N ASP A 56 -28.27 -3.27 -23.24
CA ASP A 56 -29.55 -2.71 -22.77
C ASP A 56 -30.59 -3.80 -22.42
N ASP A 57 -30.27 -5.08 -22.67
CA ASP A 57 -31.09 -6.22 -22.24
C ASP A 57 -30.98 -6.47 -20.72
N TYR A 58 -29.96 -5.89 -20.06
CA TYR A 58 -29.81 -5.94 -18.61
C TYR A 58 -30.40 -4.70 -17.95
N MET A 59 -31.13 -4.90 -16.86
CA MET A 59 -31.56 -3.80 -16.01
C MET A 59 -30.36 -3.30 -15.21
N TRP A 60 -29.81 -2.16 -15.61
CA TRP A 60 -28.71 -1.44 -14.92
C TRP A 60 -29.15 -0.79 -13.60
N THR A 61 -29.88 -1.52 -12.77
CA THR A 61 -30.38 -1.06 -11.46
C THR A 61 -29.37 -1.27 -10.33
N ASP A 62 -28.32 -2.08 -10.54
CA ASP A 62 -27.17 -2.16 -9.64
C ASP A 62 -26.03 -1.29 -10.17
N ASP A 63 -25.88 -0.10 -9.58
CA ASP A 63 -24.84 0.87 -9.93
C ASP A 63 -23.43 0.27 -9.85
N ARG A 64 -23.21 -0.76 -9.01
CA ARG A 64 -21.88 -1.37 -8.86
C ARG A 64 -21.54 -2.21 -10.08
N LEU A 65 -22.48 -3.01 -10.60
CA LEU A 65 -22.27 -3.80 -11.80
C LEU A 65 -22.12 -2.91 -13.04
N PHE A 66 -22.96 -1.86 -13.13
CA PHE A 66 -22.83 -0.83 -14.15
C PHE A 66 -21.44 -0.19 -14.11
N SER A 67 -21.04 0.34 -12.94
CA SER A 67 -19.76 1.03 -12.78
C SER A 67 -18.57 0.12 -13.09
N TYR A 68 -18.59 -1.13 -12.63
CA TYR A 68 -17.55 -2.11 -12.92
C TYR A 68 -17.43 -2.37 -14.43
N THR A 69 -18.55 -2.68 -15.09
CA THR A 69 -18.58 -2.97 -16.53
C THR A 69 -18.14 -1.75 -17.34
N ALA A 70 -18.71 -0.58 -17.04
CA ALA A 70 -18.33 0.66 -17.70
C ALA A 70 -16.85 0.99 -17.51
N THR A 71 -16.29 0.77 -16.32
CA THR A 71 -14.86 0.98 -16.05
C THR A 71 -13.99 0.05 -16.89
N HIS A 72 -14.34 -1.24 -16.99
CA HIS A 72 -13.62 -2.22 -17.83
C HIS A 72 -13.63 -1.80 -19.30
N GLU A 73 -14.81 -1.48 -19.84
CA GLU A 73 -14.94 -1.10 -21.24
C GLU A 73 -14.28 0.25 -21.56
N ILE A 74 -14.38 1.23 -20.66
CA ILE A 74 -13.65 2.49 -20.79
C ILE A 74 -12.14 2.24 -20.75
N GLY A 75 -11.65 1.29 -19.95
CA GLY A 75 -10.24 0.88 -19.96
C GLY A 75 -9.77 0.46 -21.36
N HIS A 76 -10.57 -0.36 -22.07
CA HIS A 76 -10.32 -0.70 -23.47
C HIS A 76 -10.37 0.51 -24.40
N ALA A 77 -11.34 1.40 -24.22
CA ALA A 77 -11.44 2.64 -25.01
C ALA A 77 -10.20 3.55 -24.83
N LEU A 78 -9.49 3.39 -23.72
CA LEU A 78 -8.23 4.07 -23.41
C LEU A 78 -6.99 3.21 -23.75
N GLY A 79 -7.14 2.05 -24.39
CA GLY A 79 -6.00 1.26 -24.87
C GLY A 79 -5.41 0.28 -23.88
N LEU A 80 -6.09 0.04 -22.76
CA LEU A 80 -5.77 -1.12 -21.94
C LEU A 80 -6.20 -2.40 -22.65
N SER A 81 -5.29 -3.37 -22.69
CA SER A 81 -5.64 -4.76 -22.98
C SER A 81 -6.17 -5.43 -21.72
N HIS A 82 -6.67 -6.67 -21.85
CA HIS A 82 -6.99 -7.44 -20.68
C HIS A 82 -5.75 -7.65 -19.80
N SER A 83 -5.92 -7.53 -18.49
CA SER A 83 -4.91 -7.88 -17.51
C SER A 83 -4.83 -9.39 -17.34
N ALA A 84 -3.63 -9.89 -17.03
CA ALA A 84 -3.42 -11.26 -16.57
C ALA A 84 -3.69 -11.41 -15.06
N VAL A 85 -3.83 -10.31 -14.33
CA VAL A 85 -4.08 -10.28 -12.88
C VAL A 85 -5.57 -10.46 -12.64
N GLU A 86 -5.97 -11.61 -12.07
CA GLU A 86 -7.38 -11.96 -11.82
C GLU A 86 -8.10 -10.92 -10.94
N ALA A 87 -7.38 -10.23 -10.05
CA ALA A 87 -7.93 -9.21 -9.18
C ALA A 87 -8.17 -7.84 -9.87
N ALA A 88 -7.66 -7.64 -11.09
CA ALA A 88 -7.81 -6.40 -11.84
C ALA A 88 -9.20 -6.24 -12.44
N VAL A 89 -9.65 -4.98 -12.57
CA VAL A 89 -10.87 -4.66 -13.31
C VAL A 89 -10.71 -5.08 -14.77
N MET A 90 -9.54 -4.89 -15.35
CA MET A 90 -9.22 -5.27 -16.73
C MET A 90 -9.05 -6.78 -16.94
N PHE A 91 -9.26 -7.64 -15.94
CA PHE A 91 -9.21 -9.10 -16.16
C PHE A 91 -10.30 -9.57 -17.14
N ALA A 92 -9.93 -10.41 -18.11
CA ALA A 92 -10.79 -10.80 -19.25
C ALA A 92 -12.13 -11.48 -18.88
N TYR A 93 -12.22 -12.05 -17.68
CA TYR A 93 -13.38 -12.83 -17.25
C TYR A 93 -14.03 -12.26 -16.00
N PHE A 94 -15.32 -11.97 -16.10
CA PHE A 94 -16.14 -11.59 -14.95
C PHE A 94 -16.75 -12.83 -14.30
N GLY A 95 -16.20 -13.24 -13.16
CA GLY A 95 -16.69 -14.38 -12.37
C GLY A 95 -17.87 -14.05 -11.43
N GLY A 96 -18.55 -12.92 -11.63
CA GLY A 96 -19.61 -12.44 -10.72
C GLY A 96 -19.11 -11.65 -9.50
N LEU A 97 -17.80 -11.37 -9.43
CA LEU A 97 -17.18 -10.61 -8.34
C LEU A 97 -16.84 -9.19 -8.83
N ILE A 98 -17.45 -8.19 -8.21
CA ILE A 98 -17.12 -6.77 -8.45
C ILE A 98 -15.83 -6.46 -7.71
N ARG A 99 -14.82 -6.01 -8.45
CA ARG A 99 -13.47 -5.71 -7.93
C ARG A 99 -13.24 -4.20 -7.92
N PRO A 100 -12.56 -3.65 -6.90
CA PRO A 100 -12.07 -2.27 -6.97
C PRO A 100 -10.96 -2.16 -8.02
N LEU A 101 -10.61 -0.93 -8.42
CA LEU A 101 -9.44 -0.68 -9.27
C LEU A 101 -8.17 -1.23 -8.62
N HIS A 102 -7.51 -2.15 -9.32
CA HIS A 102 -6.28 -2.78 -8.89
C HIS A 102 -5.06 -1.90 -9.23
N PRO A 103 -3.94 -2.02 -8.50
CA PRO A 103 -2.67 -1.36 -8.87
C PRO A 103 -2.28 -1.57 -10.35
N ASP A 104 -2.47 -2.77 -10.88
CA ASP A 104 -2.23 -3.12 -12.29
C ASP A 104 -3.08 -2.27 -13.27
N ASP A 105 -4.37 -2.05 -12.99
CA ASP A 105 -5.24 -1.21 -13.82
C ASP A 105 -4.73 0.24 -13.89
N LYS A 106 -4.35 0.79 -12.72
CA LYS A 106 -3.87 2.17 -12.58
C LYS A 106 -2.51 2.36 -13.27
N MET A 107 -1.63 1.37 -13.15
CA MET A 107 -0.31 1.40 -13.80
C MET A 107 -0.43 1.24 -15.31
N GLY A 108 -1.30 0.34 -15.80
CA GLY A 108 -1.57 0.19 -17.22
C GLY A 108 -1.97 1.53 -17.85
N ILE A 109 -2.88 2.27 -17.21
CA ILE A 109 -3.31 3.57 -17.74
C ILE A 109 -2.21 4.63 -17.60
N HIS A 110 -1.42 4.60 -16.53
CA HIS A 110 -0.27 5.48 -16.35
C HIS A 110 0.86 5.21 -17.37
N ASN A 111 1.04 3.98 -17.83
CA ASN A 111 2.02 3.68 -18.87
C ASN A 111 1.63 4.33 -20.22
N ILE A 112 0.33 4.42 -20.51
CA ILE A 112 -0.17 5.03 -21.76
C ILE A 112 -0.23 6.56 -21.65
N TYR A 113 -0.80 7.07 -20.56
CA TYR A 113 -1.13 8.50 -20.41
C TYR A 113 -0.54 9.17 -19.18
N GLY A 114 -0.02 8.38 -18.24
CA GLY A 114 0.62 8.89 -17.04
C GLY A 114 1.97 9.52 -17.32
N TRP A 115 2.54 10.07 -16.28
CA TRP A 115 3.74 10.87 -16.38
C TRP A 115 4.95 9.94 -16.55
N LYS A 116 5.54 9.93 -17.76
CA LYS A 116 6.83 9.25 -17.99
C LYS A 116 7.98 9.74 -17.10
N LYS A 117 7.77 10.86 -16.42
CA LYS A 117 8.65 11.42 -15.39
C LYS A 117 7.78 11.74 -14.17
N PRO A 118 7.83 10.92 -13.12
CA PRO A 118 7.11 11.15 -11.87
C PRO A 118 7.29 12.59 -11.39
N GLN A 119 6.18 13.23 -10.98
CA GLN A 119 6.21 14.62 -10.50
C GLN A 119 6.02 14.66 -9.00
N TRP A 120 6.95 15.30 -8.33
CA TRP A 120 6.98 15.39 -6.88
C TRP A 120 6.81 16.84 -6.43
N THR A 121 5.96 17.05 -5.43
CA THR A 121 5.86 18.33 -4.73
C THR A 121 6.50 18.19 -3.35
N ARG A 122 7.50 19.02 -3.05
CA ARG A 122 8.11 19.06 -1.72
C ARG A 122 7.11 19.58 -0.69
N ILE A 123 6.93 18.85 0.40
CA ILE A 123 5.98 19.19 1.47
C ILE A 123 6.66 19.46 2.82
N ASP A 124 7.92 19.06 3.00
CA ASP A 124 8.74 19.43 4.15
C ASP A 124 10.19 19.69 3.70
N THR A 125 10.88 20.62 4.37
CA THR A 125 12.27 21.03 4.14
C THR A 125 13.15 20.81 5.36
N ASN A 126 12.61 20.23 6.44
CA ASN A 126 13.25 20.14 7.75
C ASN A 126 14.30 19.03 7.77
N ASP A 127 15.51 19.40 8.17
CA ASP A 127 16.68 18.52 8.29
C ASP A 127 16.70 17.68 9.59
N GLY A 128 15.77 17.96 10.50
CA GLY A 128 15.54 17.21 11.73
C GLY A 128 14.55 16.07 11.58
N MET A 129 14.26 15.58 10.37
CA MET A 129 13.40 14.40 10.21
C MET A 129 14.05 13.16 10.85
N ARG A 130 13.28 12.41 11.63
CA ARG A 130 13.71 11.14 12.24
C ARG A 130 12.93 9.94 11.70
N ASP A 131 11.63 10.08 11.54
CA ASP A 131 10.75 9.02 11.05
C ASP A 131 9.54 9.62 10.33
N VAL A 132 9.00 8.88 9.37
CA VAL A 132 7.76 9.23 8.67
C VAL A 132 6.87 8.00 8.65
N VAL A 133 5.62 8.16 9.07
CA VAL A 133 4.66 7.05 9.12
C VAL A 133 3.34 7.46 8.50
N GLN A 134 2.71 6.50 7.80
CA GLN A 134 1.34 6.63 7.37
C GLN A 134 0.41 5.93 8.35
N VAL A 135 -0.52 6.67 8.95
CA VAL A 135 -1.64 6.08 9.70
C VAL A 135 -2.69 5.67 8.69
N THR A 136 -2.74 4.37 8.43
CA THR A 136 -3.56 3.80 7.36
C THR A 136 -4.99 3.49 7.85
N PRO A 137 -6.03 3.77 7.03
CA PRO A 137 -7.41 3.42 7.35
C PRO A 137 -7.62 1.91 7.49
N SER A 138 -8.67 1.53 8.23
CA SER A 138 -9.16 0.15 8.24
C SER A 138 -9.88 -0.19 6.93
N LEU A 139 -10.00 -1.49 6.61
CA LEU A 139 -10.83 -1.96 5.48
C LEU A 139 -12.30 -1.50 5.59
N THR A 140 -12.78 -1.20 6.80
CA THR A 140 -14.18 -0.86 7.09
C THR A 140 -14.46 0.64 7.19
N GLY A 141 -13.44 1.49 7.03
CA GLY A 141 -13.63 2.94 7.07
C GLY A 141 -12.38 3.73 7.44
N SER A 142 -12.40 5.02 7.06
CA SER A 142 -11.38 6.01 7.36
C SER A 142 -11.72 6.82 8.61
N SER A 143 -10.71 7.11 9.41
CA SER A 143 -10.76 8.07 10.50
C SER A 143 -10.25 9.44 10.06
N GLY A 144 -10.80 10.50 10.65
CA GLY A 144 -10.29 11.86 10.47
C GLY A 144 -8.86 12.07 10.99
N ASN A 145 -8.27 11.09 11.68
CA ASN A 145 -6.87 11.06 12.12
C ASN A 145 -5.95 10.26 11.19
N ASP A 146 -6.47 9.57 10.18
CA ASP A 146 -5.62 8.90 9.20
C ASP A 146 -4.79 9.95 8.43
N GLY A 147 -3.67 9.50 7.85
CA GLY A 147 -2.78 10.35 7.07
C GLY A 147 -1.32 10.30 7.54
N LEU A 148 -0.56 11.26 7.03
CA LEU A 148 0.90 11.30 7.14
C LEU A 148 1.35 12.00 8.43
N TYR A 149 2.29 11.37 9.13
CA TYR A 149 2.93 11.90 10.32
C TYR A 149 4.44 11.82 10.19
N GLN A 150 5.11 12.76 10.84
CA GLN A 150 6.57 12.82 10.92
C GLN A 150 6.97 12.93 12.40
N LEU A 151 7.96 12.16 12.80
CA LEU A 151 8.71 12.39 14.04
C LEU A 151 9.98 13.15 13.69
N ARG A 152 10.25 14.21 14.44
CA ARG A 152 11.51 14.96 14.36
C ARG A 152 12.51 14.47 15.40
N SER A 153 13.79 14.73 15.16
CA SER A 153 14.92 14.33 16.00
C SER A 153 14.86 14.90 17.42
N ASN A 154 14.17 16.03 17.60
CA ASN A 154 13.90 16.65 18.90
C ASN A 154 12.66 16.08 19.63
N GLY A 155 12.05 15.01 19.12
CA GLY A 155 10.85 14.38 19.68
C GLY A 155 9.52 15.00 19.21
N GLN A 156 9.56 16.07 18.41
CA GLN A 156 8.34 16.69 17.90
C GLN A 156 7.60 15.78 16.93
N ILE A 157 6.31 15.55 17.20
CA ILE A 157 5.41 14.89 16.26
C ILE A 157 4.73 15.98 15.42
N MET A 158 4.72 15.77 14.11
CA MET A 158 4.02 16.59 13.13
C MET A 158 3.01 15.75 12.37
N ARG A 159 1.87 16.33 12.02
CA ARG A 159 0.80 15.74 11.22
C ARG A 159 0.52 16.61 10.00
N TYR A 160 0.49 16.01 8.82
CA TYR A 160 0.20 16.70 7.57
C TYR A 160 -1.30 16.66 7.26
N VAL A 161 -1.96 17.83 7.26
CA VAL A 161 -3.39 18.00 7.00
C VAL A 161 -3.61 19.30 6.24
N ASN A 162 -4.55 19.34 5.29
CA ASN A 162 -4.90 20.55 4.54
C ASN A 162 -3.69 21.27 3.93
N ASN A 163 -2.75 20.50 3.37
CA ASN A 163 -1.48 20.97 2.80
C ASN A 163 -0.58 21.74 3.79
N GLY A 164 -0.65 21.43 5.08
CA GLY A 164 0.22 22.00 6.09
C GLY A 164 0.54 21.04 7.23
N TRP A 165 1.64 21.31 7.92
CA TRP A 165 2.05 20.55 9.10
C TRP A 165 1.51 21.19 10.38
N THR A 166 0.89 20.38 11.23
CA THR A 166 0.43 20.74 12.58
C THR A 166 1.13 19.87 13.61
N SER A 167 1.26 20.29 14.87
CA SER A 167 2.00 19.54 15.90
C SER A 167 1.06 18.92 16.94
N PRO A 168 0.84 17.58 16.90
CA PRO A 168 0.11 16.87 17.95
C PRO A 168 0.86 16.78 19.28
N ASP A 169 2.19 16.75 19.27
CA ASP A 169 3.05 16.60 20.45
C ASP A 169 4.45 17.20 20.19
N ASN A 170 5.15 17.59 21.26
CA ASN A 170 6.53 18.07 21.26
C ASN A 170 7.36 17.48 22.42
N ASN A 171 7.05 16.26 22.86
CA ASN A 171 7.80 15.59 23.91
C ASN A 171 9.17 15.11 23.42
N LYS A 172 10.25 15.64 24.00
CA LYS A 172 11.63 15.30 23.65
C LYS A 172 12.00 13.83 23.88
N ASP A 173 11.25 13.13 24.73
CA ASP A 173 11.54 11.73 25.05
C ASP A 173 11.01 10.80 23.96
N THR A 174 10.19 11.29 23.02
CA THR A 174 9.63 10.50 21.92
C THR A 174 10.70 10.05 20.94
N VAL A 175 10.80 8.73 20.76
CA VAL A 175 11.82 8.09 19.91
C VAL A 175 11.27 7.28 18.75
N GLN A 176 9.97 7.03 18.75
CA GLN A 176 9.31 6.29 17.68
C GLN A 176 7.83 6.65 17.64
N ILE A 177 7.26 6.72 16.44
CA ILE A 177 5.82 6.78 16.21
C ILE A 177 5.39 5.61 15.30
N THR A 178 4.13 5.22 15.40
CA THR A 178 3.49 4.27 14.47
C THR A 178 1.98 4.45 14.60
N GLY A 179 1.19 4.01 13.63
CA GLY A 179 -0.26 4.10 13.79
C GLY A 179 -1.05 3.29 12.78
N SER A 180 -2.29 3.02 13.15
CA SER A 180 -3.28 2.40 12.28
C SER A 180 -4.69 2.78 12.74
N ASN A 181 -5.65 2.79 11.82
CA ASN A 181 -7.06 2.97 12.11
C ASN A 181 -7.37 4.18 13.01
N GLY A 182 -6.84 5.36 12.62
CA GLY A 182 -7.06 6.62 13.32
C GLY A 182 -6.38 6.77 14.68
N ARG A 183 -5.52 5.82 15.07
CA ARG A 183 -4.74 5.86 16.31
C ARG A 183 -3.27 6.06 15.98
N LEU A 184 -2.66 7.05 16.63
CA LEU A 184 -1.22 7.23 16.63
C LEU A 184 -0.67 6.73 17.97
N PHE A 185 0.45 6.02 17.92
CA PHE A 185 1.16 5.55 19.08
C PHE A 185 2.54 6.15 19.10
N GLN A 186 3.05 6.40 20.30
CA GLN A 186 4.42 6.83 20.49
C GLN A 186 5.11 6.00 21.56
N ARG A 187 6.40 5.82 21.39
CA ARG A 187 7.28 5.22 22.40
C ARG A 187 8.33 6.25 22.81
N HIS A 188 8.56 6.37 24.11
CA HIS A 188 9.64 7.18 24.64
C HIS A 188 10.96 6.38 24.76
N SER A 189 12.08 7.08 24.96
CA SER A 189 13.42 6.47 25.07
C SER A 189 13.54 5.46 26.22
N ASP A 190 12.72 5.59 27.27
CA ASP A 190 12.66 4.65 28.40
C ASP A 190 11.75 3.43 28.14
N GLY A 191 11.17 3.33 26.94
CA GLY A 191 10.26 2.26 26.53
C GLY A 191 8.80 2.45 26.93
N SER A 192 8.45 3.51 27.67
CA SER A 192 7.05 3.83 27.95
C SER A 192 6.29 4.12 26.65
N THR A 193 5.02 3.70 26.60
CA THR A 193 4.22 3.70 25.37
C THR A 193 2.88 4.39 25.60
N TYR A 194 2.45 5.18 24.62
CA TYR A 194 1.25 6.01 24.70
C TYR A 194 0.41 5.89 23.43
N VAL A 195 -0.90 6.12 23.55
CA VAL A 195 -1.84 6.21 22.42
C VAL A 195 -2.50 7.58 22.37
N TRP A 196 -2.66 8.08 21.15
CA TRP A 196 -3.40 9.27 20.80
C TRP A 196 -4.56 8.92 19.86
N THR A 197 -5.74 9.45 20.19
CA THR A 197 -6.99 9.19 19.47
C THR A 197 -7.60 10.46 18.86
N GLY A 198 -6.89 11.59 18.86
CA GLY A 198 -7.32 12.84 18.21
C GLY A 198 -7.68 14.01 19.14
N ASN A 199 -7.83 15.19 18.52
CA ASN A 199 -8.46 16.44 19.00
C ASN A 199 -7.87 17.15 20.25
N SER A 200 -6.71 16.74 20.77
CA SER A 200 -5.95 17.49 21.78
C SER A 200 -4.51 16.97 21.89
N GLN A 201 -3.66 17.59 22.70
CA GLN A 201 -2.34 17.04 23.07
C GLN A 201 -2.44 15.96 24.18
N SER A 202 -3.60 15.35 24.36
CA SER A 202 -3.83 14.32 25.39
C SER A 202 -3.41 12.94 24.89
N TRP A 203 -2.34 12.42 25.49
CA TRP A 203 -1.82 11.07 25.23
C TRP A 203 -2.14 10.15 26.40
N THR A 204 -2.77 9.02 26.13
CA THR A 204 -3.09 8.03 27.16
C THR A 204 -1.91 7.06 27.34
N PRO A 205 -1.33 6.92 28.54
CA PRO A 205 -0.31 5.91 28.79
C PRO A 205 -0.91 4.50 28.68
N ILE A 206 -0.24 3.63 27.92
CA ILE A 206 -0.63 2.24 27.72
C ILE A 206 0.48 1.25 28.07
N GLY A 207 1.71 1.71 28.32
CA GLY A 207 2.81 0.88 28.81
C GLY A 207 3.75 1.70 29.70
N ALA A 208 4.13 1.14 30.85
CA ALA A 208 5.11 1.76 31.74
C ALA A 208 6.52 1.69 31.15
N ALA A 209 7.43 2.52 31.67
CA ALA A 209 8.84 2.49 31.30
C ALA A 209 9.43 1.08 31.45
N SER A 210 10.13 0.62 30.41
CA SER A 210 10.71 -0.71 30.34
C SER A 210 11.78 -0.75 29.27
N GLU A 211 13.03 -0.96 29.69
CA GLU A 211 14.15 -1.11 28.76
C GLU A 211 14.02 -2.35 27.86
N ASN A 212 13.08 -3.27 28.14
CA ASN A 212 12.83 -4.43 27.31
C ASN A 212 12.12 -4.09 26.01
N VAL A 213 11.47 -2.92 25.87
CA VAL A 213 10.75 -2.51 24.65
C VAL A 213 11.77 -2.05 23.59
N ILE A 214 11.93 -2.82 22.51
CA ILE A 214 12.83 -2.48 21.39
C ILE A 214 12.16 -1.51 20.42
N ASP A 215 10.90 -1.76 20.09
CA ASP A 215 10.09 -0.93 19.22
C ASP A 215 8.59 -1.25 19.38
N ILE A 216 7.77 -0.46 18.68
CA ILE A 216 6.34 -0.67 18.52
C ILE A 216 5.94 -0.69 17.03
N VAL A 217 4.98 -1.52 16.66
CA VAL A 217 4.47 -1.63 15.28
C VAL A 217 2.95 -1.70 15.33
N ALA A 218 2.28 -0.76 14.68
CA ALA A 218 0.83 -0.74 14.55
C ALA A 218 0.39 -1.13 13.15
N ALA A 219 -0.62 -1.98 13.07
CA ALA A 219 -1.21 -2.44 11.81
C ALA A 219 -2.56 -3.11 12.11
N SER A 220 -3.47 -3.04 11.15
CA SER A 220 -4.73 -3.81 11.18
C SER A 220 -5.53 -3.64 12.47
N ASP A 221 -5.62 -2.40 12.98
CA ASP A 221 -6.27 -2.00 14.24
C ASP A 221 -5.59 -2.46 15.55
N GLN A 222 -4.41 -3.07 15.44
CA GLN A 222 -3.61 -3.62 16.54
C GLN A 222 -2.32 -2.83 16.77
N LEU A 223 -1.74 -3.01 17.95
CA LEU A 223 -0.41 -2.52 18.33
C LEU A 223 0.39 -3.67 18.92
N TYR A 224 1.59 -3.88 18.40
CA TYR A 224 2.55 -4.87 18.87
C TYR A 224 3.80 -4.16 19.39
N SER A 225 4.50 -4.81 20.31
CA SER A 225 5.82 -4.41 20.77
C SER A 225 6.78 -5.57 20.70
N ARG A 226 7.94 -5.36 20.06
CA ARG A 226 9.04 -6.33 20.10
C ARG A 226 9.91 -6.07 21.32
N ARG A 227 10.40 -7.15 21.92
CA ARG A 227 11.15 -7.09 23.16
C ARG A 227 12.57 -7.65 23.05
N LYS A 228 13.46 -7.18 23.92
CA LYS A 228 14.87 -7.63 24.04
C LYS A 228 15.03 -9.12 24.35
N ASP A 229 14.02 -9.72 24.96
CA ASP A 229 13.98 -11.15 25.24
C ASP A 229 13.53 -11.99 24.03
N GLY A 230 13.37 -11.38 22.85
CA GLY A 230 12.95 -12.04 21.61
C GLY A 230 11.44 -12.13 21.43
N TRP A 231 10.66 -11.93 22.48
CA TRP A 231 9.20 -12.07 22.44
C TRP A 231 8.51 -10.86 21.81
N VAL A 232 7.29 -11.11 21.32
CA VAL A 232 6.37 -10.09 20.85
C VAL A 232 5.16 -10.06 21.79
N VAL A 233 4.73 -8.86 22.18
CA VAL A 233 3.48 -8.66 22.92
C VAL A 233 2.52 -7.80 22.10
N ARG A 234 1.22 -8.01 22.28
CA ARG A 234 0.14 -7.24 21.63
C ARG A 234 -0.63 -6.46 22.67
N TYR A 235 -0.90 -5.18 22.43
CA TYR A 235 -1.76 -4.38 23.30
C TYR A 235 -3.19 -4.94 23.27
N SER A 236 -3.79 -5.12 24.44
CA SER A 236 -5.15 -5.66 24.56
C SER A 236 -6.24 -4.73 24.01
N GLY A 237 -5.91 -3.44 23.82
CA GLY A 237 -6.87 -2.40 23.49
C GLY A 237 -7.43 -1.66 24.71
N SER A 238 -7.08 -2.08 25.93
CA SER A 238 -7.59 -1.49 27.18
C SER A 238 -6.52 -1.28 28.25
N GLY A 239 -6.54 -0.10 28.87
CA GLY A 239 -5.66 0.29 29.98
C GLY A 239 -4.19 0.11 29.64
N THR A 240 -3.48 -0.64 30.49
CA THR A 240 -2.04 -0.93 30.33
C THR A 240 -1.77 -2.42 30.10
N SER A 241 -2.77 -3.17 29.63
CA SER A 241 -2.68 -4.63 29.47
C SER A 241 -2.11 -5.01 28.12
N TRP A 242 -1.07 -5.86 28.15
CA TRP A 242 -0.39 -6.44 26.99
C TRP A 242 -0.40 -7.97 27.09
N LEU A 243 -0.67 -8.62 25.95
CA LEU A 243 -0.80 -10.07 25.81
C LEU A 243 0.42 -10.62 25.09
N SER A 244 1.10 -11.60 25.69
CA SER A 244 2.20 -12.30 25.03
C SER A 244 1.72 -13.07 23.81
N VAL A 245 2.48 -12.96 22.72
CA VAL A 245 2.31 -13.78 21.53
C VAL A 245 3.37 -14.88 21.59
N GLU A 246 2.96 -16.08 22.01
CA GLU A 246 3.89 -17.12 22.44
C GLU A 246 4.63 -17.79 21.28
N GLN A 247 5.88 -17.39 21.00
CA GLN A 247 6.76 -18.04 20.04
C GLN A 247 7.34 -19.38 20.54
N PRO A 248 7.55 -20.39 19.65
CA PRO A 248 8.06 -21.71 20.05
C PRO A 248 9.50 -21.65 20.57
N THR A 249 10.29 -20.68 20.10
CA THR A 249 11.65 -20.40 20.54
C THR A 249 11.88 -18.89 20.51
N ALA A 250 12.56 -18.34 21.52
CA ALA A 250 12.83 -16.90 21.64
C ALA A 250 14.14 -16.51 20.92
N SER A 251 14.29 -16.91 19.65
CA SER A 251 15.31 -16.31 18.79
C SER A 251 15.08 -14.81 18.72
N VAL A 252 16.15 -14.02 18.62
CA VAL A 252 16.04 -12.56 18.65
C VAL A 252 15.23 -12.09 17.44
N SER A 253 14.02 -11.58 17.68
CA SER A 253 13.18 -10.97 16.65
C SER A 253 13.89 -9.77 16.03
N ARG A 254 14.05 -9.77 14.70
CA ARG A 254 14.69 -8.71 13.92
C ARG A 254 13.71 -7.70 13.36
N GLN A 255 12.56 -8.15 12.86
CA GLN A 255 11.50 -7.30 12.31
C GLN A 255 10.15 -8.03 12.40
N ILE A 256 9.07 -7.29 12.62
CA ILE A 256 7.70 -7.81 12.48
C ILE A 256 6.92 -7.05 11.41
N ALA A 257 6.00 -7.74 10.76
CA ALA A 257 5.03 -7.17 9.83
C ALA A 257 3.68 -7.87 10.05
N ILE A 258 2.58 -7.13 9.96
CA ILE A 258 1.25 -7.64 10.31
C ILE A 258 0.28 -7.37 9.17
N THR A 259 -0.34 -8.43 8.68
CA THR A 259 -1.30 -8.35 7.59
C THR A 259 -2.66 -7.82 8.02
N ASP A 260 -3.53 -7.49 7.07
CA ASP A 260 -4.91 -7.04 7.31
C ASP A 260 -5.75 -8.06 8.09
N SER A 261 -5.57 -9.34 7.78
CA SER A 261 -6.12 -10.47 8.53
C SER A 261 -5.42 -10.72 9.87
N LYS A 262 -4.58 -9.79 10.33
CA LYS A 262 -3.85 -9.82 11.60
C LYS A 262 -2.89 -11.01 11.72
N THR A 263 -2.39 -11.51 10.60
CA THR A 263 -1.29 -12.50 10.62
C THR A 263 -0.01 -11.77 10.98
N LEU A 264 0.62 -12.18 12.08
CA LEU A 264 1.89 -11.63 12.53
C LEU A 264 3.02 -12.44 11.89
N TRP A 265 3.82 -11.77 11.07
CA TRP A 265 5.09 -12.27 10.57
C TRP A 265 6.23 -11.76 11.42
N ASN A 266 7.20 -12.62 11.69
CA ASN A 266 8.41 -12.26 12.43
C ASN A 266 9.62 -12.82 11.70
N LEU A 267 10.50 -11.91 11.26
CA LEU A 267 11.83 -12.21 10.78
C LEU A 267 12.76 -12.30 11.99
N LEU A 268 13.41 -13.45 12.15
CA LEU A 268 14.37 -13.68 13.21
C LEU A 268 15.76 -13.20 12.78
N SER A 269 16.65 -12.95 13.75
CA SER A 269 18.05 -12.55 13.49
C SER A 269 18.85 -13.58 12.69
N THR A 270 18.39 -14.83 12.67
CA THR A 270 18.93 -15.94 11.87
C THR A 270 18.55 -15.88 10.39
N GLY A 271 17.58 -15.03 10.00
CA GLY A 271 16.96 -15.00 8.67
C GLY A 271 15.69 -15.88 8.57
N GLU A 272 15.43 -16.73 9.56
CA GLU A 272 14.23 -17.55 9.58
C GLU A 272 12.95 -16.70 9.66
N LEU A 273 11.94 -17.09 8.89
CA LEU A 273 10.61 -16.48 8.90
C LEU A 273 9.63 -17.38 9.63
N VAL A 274 9.03 -16.84 10.68
CA VAL A 274 7.96 -17.49 11.41
C VAL A 274 6.71 -16.62 11.37
N ARG A 275 5.53 -17.25 11.40
CA ARG A 275 4.25 -16.51 11.47
C ARG A 275 3.29 -17.10 12.49
N SER A 276 2.42 -16.26 13.04
CA SER A 276 1.27 -16.65 13.86
C SER A 276 0.00 -16.02 13.32
N THR A 277 -1.01 -16.85 13.07
CA THR A 277 -2.32 -16.39 12.61
C THR A 277 -3.17 -15.91 13.77
N TRP A 278 -4.07 -14.97 13.51
CA TRP A 278 -5.06 -14.50 14.48
C TRP A 278 -5.92 -15.67 15.01
N PRO A 279 -6.27 -15.73 16.32
CA PRO A 279 -6.05 -14.73 17.37
C PRO A 279 -4.75 -14.93 18.18
N HIS A 280 -3.72 -15.54 17.58
CA HIS A 280 -2.45 -15.85 18.22
C HIS A 280 -2.56 -16.83 19.40
N THR A 281 -3.32 -17.90 19.22
CA THR A 281 -3.39 -18.97 20.23
C THR A 281 -2.01 -19.59 20.47
N SER A 282 -1.77 -20.08 21.68
CA SER A 282 -0.56 -20.85 22.00
C SER A 282 -0.34 -21.97 20.97
N GLY A 283 0.91 -22.15 20.53
CA GLY A 283 1.27 -23.14 19.51
C GLY A 283 0.88 -22.79 18.06
N SER A 284 0.31 -21.60 17.79
CA SER A 284 -0.09 -21.18 16.43
C SER A 284 1.07 -20.81 15.49
N TRP A 285 2.30 -20.78 16.00
CA TRP A 285 3.45 -20.38 15.19
C TRP A 285 3.86 -21.46 14.19
N GLN A 286 4.11 -21.01 12.97
CA GLN A 286 4.60 -21.83 11.87
C GLN A 286 5.96 -21.29 11.44
N ILE A 287 6.93 -22.18 11.26
CA ILE A 287 8.15 -21.87 10.50
C ILE A 287 7.77 -21.93 9.02
N VAL A 288 7.96 -20.82 8.31
CA VAL A 288 7.54 -20.67 6.90
C VAL A 288 8.74 -20.72 5.97
N ASP A 289 9.89 -20.21 6.41
CA ASP A 289 11.14 -20.24 5.65
C ASP A 289 12.33 -20.28 6.61
N THR A 290 13.32 -21.10 6.29
CA THR A 290 14.56 -21.26 7.06
C THR A 290 15.77 -20.64 6.35
N ASN A 291 15.56 -19.91 5.25
CA ASN A 291 16.62 -19.26 4.52
C ASN A 291 17.28 -18.13 5.34
N SER A 292 18.58 -18.27 5.61
CA SER A 292 19.36 -17.27 6.36
C SER A 292 19.63 -15.96 5.59
N HIS A 293 19.40 -15.94 4.28
CA HIS A 293 19.61 -14.77 3.43
C HIS A 293 18.52 -13.71 3.59
N ASN A 294 17.40 -14.00 4.27
CA ASN A 294 16.33 -13.02 4.45
C ASN A 294 16.77 -11.90 5.42
N ILE A 295 16.66 -10.64 4.97
CA ILE A 295 17.11 -9.46 5.72
C ILE A 295 16.02 -8.41 5.99
N GLY A 296 14.89 -8.49 5.31
CA GLY A 296 13.76 -7.59 5.50
C GLY A 296 12.44 -8.22 5.12
N ILE A 297 11.35 -7.72 5.68
CA ILE A 297 9.98 -8.16 5.37
C ILE A 297 9.05 -6.97 5.20
N ALA A 298 8.01 -7.14 4.38
CA ALA A 298 6.91 -6.19 4.22
C ALA A 298 5.60 -6.92 3.97
N VAL A 299 4.48 -6.24 4.23
CA VAL A 299 3.13 -6.75 3.96
C VAL A 299 2.34 -5.73 3.15
N GLY A 300 1.79 -6.21 2.03
CA GLY A 300 0.86 -5.47 1.19
C GLY A 300 -0.56 -5.96 1.45
N GLY A 301 -1.25 -5.40 2.45
CA GLY A 301 -2.57 -5.90 2.87
C GLY A 301 -2.43 -7.30 3.48
N ASP A 302 -2.85 -8.34 2.76
CA ASP A 302 -2.67 -9.74 3.15
C ASP A 302 -1.52 -10.47 2.43
N GLU A 303 -0.88 -9.81 1.47
CA GLU A 303 0.27 -10.35 0.76
C GLU A 303 1.56 -10.14 1.55
N PHE A 304 2.44 -11.15 1.51
CA PHE A 304 3.71 -11.15 2.25
C PHE A 304 4.91 -11.15 1.30
N TYR A 305 5.88 -10.30 1.63
CA TYR A 305 7.08 -10.06 0.85
C TYR A 305 8.31 -10.11 1.75
N LYS A 306 9.42 -10.60 1.20
CA LYS A 306 10.73 -10.61 1.85
C LYS A 306 11.80 -10.06 0.93
N LEU A 307 12.81 -9.46 1.54
CA LEU A 307 14.04 -8.99 0.92
C LEU A 307 15.19 -9.89 1.35
N GLN A 308 16.03 -10.27 0.39
CA GLN A 308 17.24 -11.08 0.62
C GLN A 308 18.52 -10.23 0.52
N ASP A 309 19.62 -10.73 1.07
CA ASP A 309 20.90 -10.00 1.16
C ASP A 309 21.64 -9.84 -0.18
N ASP A 310 21.24 -10.59 -1.20
CA ASP A 310 21.64 -10.44 -2.59
C ASP A 310 20.80 -9.41 -3.37
N GLY A 311 19.77 -8.84 -2.72
CA GLY A 311 18.89 -7.82 -3.27
C GLY A 311 17.64 -8.37 -3.98
N LEU A 312 17.37 -9.68 -3.89
CA LEU A 312 16.14 -10.25 -4.42
C LEU A 312 14.91 -9.83 -3.58
N VAL A 313 13.82 -9.46 -4.25
CA VAL A 313 12.50 -9.31 -3.64
C VAL A 313 11.64 -10.52 -4.00
N VAL A 314 11.08 -11.16 -2.97
CA VAL A 314 10.38 -12.43 -3.10
C VAL A 314 9.00 -12.33 -2.47
N PHE A 315 7.98 -12.70 -3.25
CA PHE A 315 6.58 -12.77 -2.86
C PHE A 315 6.20 -14.19 -2.43
N LEU A 316 5.38 -14.32 -1.39
CA LEU A 316 4.75 -15.60 -1.04
C LEU A 316 3.40 -15.74 -1.74
N ASN A 317 3.34 -16.55 -2.79
CA ASN A 317 2.07 -16.90 -3.41
C ASN A 317 1.32 -17.86 -2.49
N MET A 318 0.32 -17.35 -1.78
CA MET A 318 -0.48 -18.15 -0.83
C MET A 318 -1.52 -19.07 -1.50
N LYS A 319 -1.86 -18.85 -2.78
CA LYS A 319 -2.82 -19.68 -3.53
C LYS A 319 -2.20 -21.01 -3.94
N GLU A 320 -0.98 -20.96 -4.46
CA GLU A 320 -0.21 -22.14 -4.91
C GLU A 320 0.86 -22.56 -3.90
N TYR A 321 1.06 -21.76 -2.85
CA TYR A 321 1.97 -21.98 -1.73
C TYR A 321 3.44 -22.17 -2.15
N TYR A 322 4.00 -21.17 -2.83
CA TYR A 322 5.42 -21.13 -3.18
C TYR A 322 6.01 -19.71 -3.14
N TRP A 323 7.34 -19.64 -3.08
CA TRP A 323 8.10 -18.40 -3.15
C TRP A 323 8.36 -18.01 -4.61
N GLN A 324 7.90 -16.82 -4.99
CA GLN A 324 8.10 -16.26 -6.32
C GLN A 324 9.06 -15.07 -6.24
N ILE A 325 10.19 -15.14 -6.95
CA ILE A 325 11.06 -13.97 -7.13
C ILE A 325 10.32 -12.98 -8.02
N ILE A 326 10.09 -11.77 -7.54
CA ILE A 326 9.40 -10.71 -8.28
C ILE A 326 10.33 -9.58 -8.72
N GLU A 327 11.55 -9.54 -8.17
CA GLU A 327 12.57 -8.55 -8.53
C GLU A 327 13.97 -9.12 -8.31
N ASP A 328 14.88 -8.78 -9.23
CA ASP A 328 16.33 -8.97 -9.14
C ASP A 328 17.02 -7.69 -9.63
N ALA A 329 16.99 -6.66 -8.77
CA ALA A 329 17.43 -5.32 -9.11
C ALA A 329 18.25 -4.65 -7.99
N GLN A 330 18.96 -5.47 -7.19
CA GLN A 330 19.82 -4.99 -6.10
C GLN A 330 19.06 -4.13 -5.07
N SER A 331 17.89 -4.62 -4.66
CA SER A 331 17.01 -3.93 -3.74
C SER A 331 17.61 -3.88 -2.34
N VAL A 332 17.48 -2.74 -1.67
CA VAL A 332 18.05 -2.50 -0.34
C VAL A 332 16.99 -2.24 0.73
N ALA A 333 15.74 -1.99 0.32
CA ALA A 333 14.59 -1.93 1.21
C ALA A 333 13.30 -2.21 0.45
N ILE A 334 12.32 -2.71 1.20
CA ILE A 334 10.94 -2.88 0.74
C ILE A 334 9.98 -2.25 1.73
N HIS A 335 8.89 -1.67 1.23
CA HIS A 335 7.82 -1.09 2.04
C HIS A 335 6.47 -1.53 1.50
N GLY A 336 5.52 -1.83 2.38
CA GLY A 336 4.16 -2.21 1.99
C GLY A 336 3.10 -1.30 2.58
N ALA A 337 2.10 -0.95 1.77
CA ALA A 337 1.00 -0.10 2.19
C ALA A 337 -0.28 -0.44 1.40
N GLY A 338 -1.26 -1.08 2.07
CA GLY A 338 -2.40 -1.64 1.34
C GLY A 338 -1.91 -2.65 0.30
N ASP A 339 -2.50 -2.67 -0.90
CA ASP A 339 -2.11 -3.62 -1.95
C ASP A 339 -0.84 -3.21 -2.72
N TYR A 340 -0.10 -2.19 -2.24
CA TYR A 340 1.11 -1.71 -2.89
C TYR A 340 2.37 -2.17 -2.17
N ILE A 341 3.36 -2.58 -2.96
CA ILE A 341 4.73 -2.78 -2.52
C ILE A 341 5.64 -1.81 -3.25
N TYR A 342 6.58 -1.25 -2.50
CA TYR A 342 7.63 -0.39 -2.99
C TYR A 342 8.98 -1.05 -2.76
N SER A 343 9.88 -0.90 -3.72
CA SER A 343 11.26 -1.34 -3.65
C SER A 343 12.18 -0.15 -3.84
N ARG A 344 13.18 -0.02 -2.96
CA ARG A 344 14.25 0.96 -3.11
C ARG A 344 15.51 0.22 -3.51
N HIS A 345 16.12 0.61 -4.62
CA HIS A 345 17.35 0.00 -5.12
C HIS A 345 18.59 0.67 -4.53
N ALA A 346 19.74 0.01 -4.64
CA ALA A 346 21.00 0.48 -4.08
C ALA A 346 21.49 1.82 -4.68
N ASP A 347 21.03 2.17 -5.89
CA ASP A 347 21.32 3.44 -6.56
C ASP A 347 20.44 4.62 -6.07
N GLY A 348 19.48 4.35 -5.18
CA GLY A 348 18.56 5.34 -4.64
C GLY A 348 17.28 5.52 -5.46
N SER A 349 17.08 4.77 -6.53
CA SER A 349 15.81 4.76 -7.27
C SER A 349 14.69 4.10 -6.46
N LEU A 350 13.45 4.50 -6.75
CA LEU A 350 12.24 4.03 -6.06
C LEU A 350 11.26 3.45 -7.07
N TRP A 351 10.78 2.25 -6.79
CA TRP A 351 9.92 1.48 -7.69
C TRP A 351 8.67 0.98 -6.98
N ARG A 352 7.56 0.85 -7.70
CA ARG A 352 6.30 0.28 -7.22
C ARG A 352 5.96 -1.00 -8.00
N TYR A 353 5.65 -2.06 -7.26
CA TYR A 353 5.28 -3.34 -7.85
C TYR A 353 3.92 -3.25 -8.53
N THR A 354 3.79 -3.91 -9.67
CA THR A 354 2.58 -3.83 -10.51
C THR A 354 1.58 -4.95 -10.24
N GLY A 355 2.02 -6.01 -9.53
CA GLY A 355 1.29 -7.27 -9.42
C GLY A 355 1.75 -8.32 -10.43
N THR A 356 2.50 -7.93 -11.46
CA THR A 356 3.07 -8.84 -12.46
C THR A 356 4.56 -9.06 -12.19
N GLN A 357 4.98 -10.33 -12.15
CA GLN A 357 6.37 -10.73 -11.88
C GLN A 357 7.36 -9.98 -12.77
N TYR A 358 8.41 -9.39 -12.17
CA TYR A 358 9.44 -8.58 -12.83
C TYR A 358 8.97 -7.28 -13.50
N VAL A 359 7.69 -6.90 -13.37
CA VAL A 359 7.18 -5.64 -13.92
C VAL A 359 7.01 -4.66 -12.78
N TRP A 360 7.75 -3.55 -12.85
CA TRP A 360 7.80 -2.50 -11.84
C TRP A 360 7.64 -1.13 -12.49
N GLU A 361 6.99 -0.21 -11.78
CA GLU A 361 6.85 1.19 -12.17
C GLU A 361 7.90 2.02 -11.45
N GLU A 362 8.78 2.69 -12.20
CA GLU A 362 9.73 3.65 -11.65
C GLU A 362 8.98 4.90 -11.15
N LEU A 363 9.12 5.20 -9.86
CA LEU A 363 8.56 6.39 -9.22
C LEU A 363 9.60 7.49 -9.00
N ASP A 364 10.88 7.14 -8.98
CA ASP A 364 11.98 8.10 -8.83
C ASP A 364 13.30 7.50 -9.30
N ASP A 365 14.14 8.32 -9.92
CA ASP A 365 15.40 7.89 -10.56
C ASP A 365 16.65 8.01 -9.66
N GLY A 366 16.52 8.50 -8.41
CA GLY A 366 17.64 8.57 -7.46
C GLY A 366 17.35 9.33 -6.17
N ASP A 367 18.31 9.29 -5.23
CA ASP A 367 18.33 10.07 -3.97
C ASP A 367 17.26 9.74 -2.92
N VAL A 368 16.42 8.71 -3.14
CA VAL A 368 15.44 8.26 -2.15
C VAL A 368 16.16 7.54 -1.01
N THR A 369 15.84 7.90 0.23
CA THR A 369 16.32 7.22 1.44
C THR A 369 15.21 6.42 2.12
N ASP A 370 13.95 6.84 1.99
CA ASP A 370 12.81 6.13 2.55
C ASP A 370 11.52 6.41 1.77
N VAL A 371 10.53 5.53 1.92
CA VAL A 371 9.23 5.63 1.26
C VAL A 371 8.11 5.24 2.23
N VAL A 372 7.03 6.00 2.20
CA VAL A 372 5.76 5.60 2.79
C VAL A 372 4.64 5.76 1.78
N GLY A 373 3.67 4.84 1.82
CA GLY A 373 2.50 4.89 0.96
C GLY A 373 1.21 4.77 1.75
N ASP A 374 0.07 4.96 1.06
CA ASP A 374 -1.25 4.63 1.59
C ASP A 374 -2.00 3.62 0.70
N ARG A 375 -3.12 3.10 1.21
CA ARG A 375 -4.01 2.17 0.48
C ARG A 375 -4.61 2.75 -0.80
N ASN A 376 -4.62 4.07 -0.95
CA ASN A 376 -5.19 4.72 -2.13
C ASN A 376 -4.14 4.84 -3.26
N GLY A 377 -2.86 4.61 -2.94
CA GLY A 377 -1.74 4.74 -3.87
C GLY A 377 -1.04 6.10 -3.79
N THR A 378 -1.36 6.91 -2.77
CA THR A 378 -0.56 8.11 -2.47
C THR A 378 0.81 7.66 -1.98
N VAL A 379 1.86 8.31 -2.48
CA VAL A 379 3.25 7.98 -2.15
C VAL A 379 3.94 9.24 -1.64
N TRP A 380 4.73 9.06 -0.59
CA TRP A 380 5.70 10.05 -0.13
C TRP A 380 7.09 9.42 -0.11
N LYS A 381 8.06 10.18 -0.60
CA LYS A 381 9.47 9.83 -0.48
C LYS A 381 10.16 10.74 0.50
N VAL A 382 11.18 10.19 1.13
CA VAL A 382 12.20 10.92 1.87
C VAL A 382 13.47 10.88 1.04
N VAL A 383 14.16 12.01 0.95
CA VAL A 383 15.48 12.08 0.31
C VAL A 383 16.56 12.42 1.33
N GLN A 384 17.83 12.38 0.90
CA GLN A 384 18.96 12.75 1.75
C GLN A 384 18.74 14.15 2.37
N GLY A 385 18.97 14.25 3.70
CA GLY A 385 18.72 15.47 4.45
C GLY A 385 17.30 15.58 5.01
N GLY A 386 16.44 14.57 4.84
CA GLY A 386 15.16 14.47 5.56
C GLY A 386 14.00 15.22 4.89
N GLU A 387 14.19 15.80 3.70
CA GLU A 387 13.09 16.42 2.97
C GLU A 387 12.02 15.39 2.59
N ILE A 388 10.76 15.77 2.76
CA ILE A 388 9.61 14.92 2.40
C ILE A 388 8.96 15.48 1.14
N TRP A 389 8.76 14.60 0.16
CA TRP A 389 8.12 14.91 -1.11
C TRP A 389 6.89 14.03 -1.31
N LYS A 390 5.82 14.60 -1.85
CA LYS A 390 4.59 13.91 -2.20
C LYS A 390 4.52 13.69 -3.71
N LEU A 391 4.18 12.47 -4.15
CA LEU A 391 3.90 12.18 -5.55
C LEU A 391 2.61 12.88 -5.97
N THR A 392 2.67 13.62 -7.07
CA THR A 392 1.56 14.45 -7.59
C THR A 392 1.17 14.13 -9.02
N SER A 393 1.94 13.26 -9.68
CA SER A 393 1.64 12.72 -11.00
C SER A 393 0.62 11.60 -10.98
#